data_AF-A0A2A5A6L0-F1
#
_entry.id   AF-A0A2A5A6L0-F1
#
_cell.length_a   1.000
_cell.length_b   1.000
_cell.length_c   1.000
_cell.angle_alpha   90.00
_cell.angle_beta   90.00
_cell.angle_gamma   90.00
#
_symmetry.space_group_name_H-M   'P 1'
#
loop_
_entity.id
_entity.type
_entity.pdbx_description
1 polymer ?
#
loop_
_entity_poly.entity_id
_entity_poly.type
_entity_poly.pdbx_seq_one_letter_code
_entity_poly.pdbx_strand_id
1 'polypeptide(L)'
;TDDTANDGTDTDGDGLCDLGDPDDDNDGVPDGADNAPLDPNACRDVDVDGCDDCSSGADDPANDGTDTDGDGLCDLGDPDDDNDGIPDDCDIDNVGGPDCNGNGVLDQCDIDAGTETDSDGNGIPDICEQPQFVRGDANADGSVDIADTVYILEFMFSGGPDGTCSDTLDANDDGTRDISDPIQLLILLIGAGTELPPPWTNCGIDPTADALDCVAYAPCP
;
A
#
# COMPACT_ATOMS: atom_id res chain seq x y z
N THR A 1 -10.62 49.34 -44.36
CA THR A 1 -10.60 49.61 -42.92
C THR A 1 -11.21 48.37 -42.34
N ASP A 2 -10.37 47.47 -41.85
CA ASP A 2 -10.85 46.32 -41.09
C ASP A 2 -11.73 46.82 -39.96
N ASP A 3 -12.90 46.23 -39.86
CA ASP A 3 -13.85 46.50 -38.80
C ASP A 3 -13.62 45.44 -37.73
N THR A 4 -12.59 45.66 -36.91
CA THR A 4 -12.14 44.79 -35.79
C THR A 4 -13.15 44.69 -34.64
N ALA A 5 -14.41 45.00 -34.91
CA ALA A 5 -15.50 44.97 -33.93
C ALA A 5 -16.57 43.93 -34.28
N ASN A 6 -16.47 43.23 -35.43
CA ASN A 6 -17.50 42.32 -35.90
C ASN A 6 -17.05 41.32 -37.00
N ASP A 7 -15.80 40.85 -36.95
CA ASP A 7 -15.21 39.86 -37.88
C ASP A 7 -15.30 38.41 -37.38
N GLY A 8 -15.36 38.16 -36.07
CA GLY A 8 -15.55 36.82 -35.53
C GLY A 8 -15.14 36.70 -34.07
N THR A 9 -15.02 35.47 -33.59
CA THR A 9 -14.18 35.16 -32.43
C THR A 9 -12.72 35.17 -32.89
N ASP A 10 -11.82 35.53 -31.99
CA ASP A 10 -10.36 35.59 -32.16
C ASP A 10 -9.82 34.95 -30.88
N THR A 11 -9.50 33.66 -30.94
CA THR A 11 -9.26 32.82 -29.76
C THR A 11 -7.88 33.08 -29.15
N ASP A 12 -6.84 33.26 -29.96
CA ASP A 12 -5.47 33.54 -29.51
C ASP A 12 -5.16 35.05 -29.35
N GLY A 13 -5.97 35.93 -29.93
CA GLY A 13 -5.82 37.38 -29.86
C GLY A 13 -4.75 37.96 -30.79
N ASP A 14 -4.33 37.26 -31.85
CA ASP A 14 -3.32 37.75 -32.79
C ASP A 14 -3.85 38.79 -33.80
N GLY A 15 -5.17 38.94 -33.86
CA GLY A 15 -5.88 39.88 -34.72
C GLY A 15 -6.39 39.30 -36.04
N LEU A 16 -6.28 37.99 -36.25
CA LEU A 16 -7.12 37.22 -37.16
C LEU A 16 -8.38 36.73 -36.42
N CYS A 17 -9.33 36.18 -37.15
CA CYS A 17 -10.53 35.60 -36.54
C CYS A 17 -10.54 34.11 -36.85
N ASP A 18 -11.13 33.28 -35.99
CA ASP A 18 -11.09 31.81 -36.07
C ASP A 18 -11.50 31.24 -37.45
N LEU A 19 -12.29 31.97 -38.25
CA LEU A 19 -12.67 31.50 -39.60
C LEU A 19 -11.56 31.67 -40.66
N GLY A 20 -10.60 32.55 -40.40
CA GLY A 20 -9.55 32.95 -41.33
C GLY A 20 -8.14 32.88 -40.75
N ASP A 21 -8.01 32.48 -39.49
CA ASP A 21 -6.77 32.04 -38.90
C ASP A 21 -6.43 30.62 -39.39
N PRO A 22 -5.17 30.30 -39.70
CA PRO A 22 -4.73 28.92 -39.91
C PRO A 22 -4.39 28.14 -38.62
N ASP A 23 -4.34 28.81 -37.48
CA ASP A 23 -3.97 28.28 -36.17
C ASP A 23 -4.70 29.09 -35.08
N ASP A 24 -5.94 28.72 -34.83
CA ASP A 24 -6.93 29.49 -34.06
C ASP A 24 -6.52 29.72 -32.58
N ASP A 25 -5.67 28.89 -31.97
CA ASP A 25 -5.18 29.05 -30.59
C ASP A 25 -3.65 29.23 -30.47
N ASN A 26 -2.91 29.11 -31.58
CA ASN A 26 -1.51 29.47 -31.74
C ASN A 26 -0.58 28.66 -30.83
N ASP A 27 -0.93 27.40 -30.60
CA ASP A 27 -0.06 26.41 -29.98
C ASP A 27 1.01 25.86 -30.95
N GLY A 28 0.92 26.22 -32.23
CA GLY A 28 1.86 25.82 -33.28
C GLY A 28 1.41 24.63 -34.11
N VAL A 29 0.24 24.05 -33.83
CA VAL A 29 -0.42 23.02 -34.62
C VAL A 29 -1.56 23.64 -35.44
N PRO A 30 -1.50 23.62 -36.79
CA PRO A 30 -2.58 24.18 -37.60
C PRO A 30 -3.91 23.45 -37.39
N ASP A 31 -5.07 24.14 -37.46
CA ASP A 31 -6.40 23.58 -37.15
C ASP A 31 -6.74 22.26 -37.87
N GLY A 32 -6.17 22.06 -39.06
CA GLY A 32 -6.36 20.85 -39.86
C GLY A 32 -5.63 19.60 -39.35
N ALA A 33 -4.63 19.80 -38.48
CA ALA A 33 -3.83 18.76 -37.82
C ALA A 33 -4.07 18.70 -36.30
N ASP A 34 -4.84 19.66 -35.79
CA ASP A 34 -5.19 19.84 -34.39
C ASP A 34 -6.55 19.17 -34.07
N ASN A 35 -6.61 18.43 -32.97
CA ASN A 35 -7.82 17.80 -32.46
C ASN A 35 -8.67 18.71 -31.55
N ALA A 36 -8.08 19.77 -30.99
CA ALA A 36 -8.73 20.81 -30.21
C ALA A 36 -8.28 22.23 -30.64
N PRO A 37 -8.66 22.69 -31.85
CA PRO A 37 -8.21 23.96 -32.45
C PRO A 37 -8.53 25.26 -31.70
N LEU A 38 -9.08 25.23 -30.50
CA LEU A 38 -9.43 26.42 -29.72
C LEU A 38 -8.91 26.33 -28.28
N ASP A 39 -8.08 25.33 -27.97
CA ASP A 39 -7.48 25.09 -26.67
C ASP A 39 -5.97 24.86 -26.83
N PRO A 40 -5.14 25.87 -26.57
CA PRO A 40 -3.70 25.81 -26.85
C PRO A 40 -2.92 24.83 -25.95
N ASN A 41 -3.61 24.10 -25.07
CA ASN A 41 -3.01 23.07 -24.21
C ASN A 41 -3.38 21.65 -24.66
N ALA A 42 -4.00 21.50 -25.83
CA ALA A 42 -4.41 20.22 -26.38
C ALA A 42 -4.40 20.27 -27.91
N CYS A 43 -3.64 19.39 -28.57
CA CYS A 43 -3.55 19.39 -30.02
C CYS A 43 -3.50 18.00 -30.65
N ARG A 44 -2.58 17.13 -30.23
CA ARG A 44 -2.38 15.76 -30.75
C ARG A 44 -1.31 15.07 -29.93
N ASP A 45 -1.08 13.80 -30.23
CA ASP A 45 -0.02 12.98 -29.63
C ASP A 45 0.71 12.29 -30.80
N VAL A 46 1.89 12.81 -31.18
CA VAL A 46 2.62 12.37 -32.38
C VAL A 46 3.55 11.21 -32.11
N ASP A 47 4.21 11.21 -30.95
CA ASP A 47 5.19 10.21 -30.56
C ASP A 47 4.56 9.04 -29.77
N VAL A 48 3.29 9.18 -29.39
CA VAL A 48 2.45 8.14 -28.78
C VAL A 48 2.96 7.74 -27.40
N ASP A 49 3.43 8.74 -26.65
CA ASP A 49 3.95 8.59 -25.28
C ASP A 49 2.84 8.68 -24.21
N GLY A 50 1.63 9.09 -24.63
CA GLY A 50 0.44 9.19 -23.79
C GLY A 50 0.10 10.61 -23.34
N CYS A 51 0.99 11.56 -23.54
CA CYS A 51 0.76 12.98 -23.31
C CYS A 51 0.32 13.68 -24.59
N ASP A 52 -0.33 14.83 -24.42
CA ASP A 52 -0.70 15.65 -25.56
C ASP A 52 0.45 16.60 -25.87
N ASP A 53 0.96 16.61 -27.12
CA ASP A 53 2.11 17.38 -27.61
C ASP A 53 2.05 18.86 -27.17
N CYS A 54 0.86 19.41 -26.95
CA CYS A 54 0.63 20.80 -26.58
C CYS A 54 0.34 21.03 -25.10
N SER A 55 0.48 20.02 -24.24
CA SER A 55 0.26 20.11 -22.78
C SER A 55 1.06 21.22 -22.09
N SER A 56 2.18 21.66 -22.69
CA SER A 56 3.01 22.78 -22.23
C SER A 56 2.54 24.17 -22.70
N GLY A 57 1.49 24.22 -23.51
CA GLY A 57 0.96 25.41 -24.19
C GLY A 57 1.54 25.64 -25.60
N ALA A 58 2.27 24.67 -26.15
CA ALA A 58 2.83 24.68 -27.49
C ALA A 58 3.26 23.27 -27.93
N ASP A 59 3.26 22.99 -29.24
CA ASP A 59 3.69 21.75 -29.89
C ASP A 59 5.14 21.38 -29.53
N ASP A 60 5.32 20.46 -28.58
CA ASP A 60 6.60 19.86 -28.20
C ASP A 60 6.45 18.33 -27.99
N PRO A 61 6.45 17.53 -29.09
CA PRO A 61 6.23 16.07 -29.07
C PRO A 61 7.35 15.23 -28.42
N ALA A 62 8.03 15.74 -27.40
CA ALA A 62 9.08 15.05 -26.66
C ALA A 62 9.27 15.62 -25.25
N ASN A 63 8.54 16.68 -24.89
CA ASN A 63 8.66 17.40 -23.61
C ASN A 63 7.34 18.15 -23.33
N ASP A 64 6.27 17.39 -23.46
CA ASP A 64 4.88 17.75 -23.24
C ASP A 64 4.32 17.12 -21.95
N GLY A 65 4.97 16.11 -21.41
CA GLY A 65 4.69 15.52 -20.09
C GLY A 65 5.85 15.57 -19.11
N THR A 66 5.60 15.06 -17.91
CA THR A 66 6.68 14.53 -17.06
C THR A 66 6.98 13.11 -17.53
N ASP A 67 8.26 12.76 -17.57
CA ASP A 67 8.77 11.41 -17.85
C ASP A 67 9.78 11.13 -16.73
N THR A 68 9.31 10.47 -15.68
CA THR A 68 10.03 10.33 -14.41
C THR A 68 11.20 9.35 -14.51
N ASP A 69 11.08 8.26 -15.27
CA ASP A 69 12.11 7.24 -15.45
C ASP A 69 12.99 7.44 -16.71
N GLY A 70 12.55 8.25 -17.66
CA GLY A 70 13.24 8.56 -18.90
C GLY A 70 13.12 7.48 -19.99
N ASP A 71 12.10 6.63 -19.96
CA ASP A 71 11.90 5.56 -20.96
C ASP A 71 11.22 6.02 -22.25
N GLY A 72 10.66 7.23 -22.23
CA GLY A 72 9.99 7.88 -23.35
C GLY A 72 8.48 7.62 -23.42
N LEU A 73 7.89 7.08 -22.36
CA LEU A 73 6.48 7.27 -22.02
C LEU A 73 6.37 8.43 -21.03
N CYS A 74 5.26 9.17 -21.08
CA CYS A 74 5.01 10.16 -20.04
C CYS A 74 4.28 9.54 -18.85
N ASP A 75 4.42 10.09 -17.64
CA ASP A 75 3.81 9.57 -16.41
C ASP A 75 2.27 9.38 -16.50
N LEU A 76 1.59 10.07 -17.43
CA LEU A 76 0.15 9.90 -17.62
C LEU A 76 -0.23 8.60 -18.37
N GLY A 77 0.70 8.08 -19.16
CA GLY A 77 0.53 6.91 -20.02
C GLY A 77 1.49 5.75 -19.71
N ASP A 78 2.49 5.98 -18.86
CA ASP A 78 3.37 4.97 -18.31
C ASP A 78 2.62 4.09 -17.29
N PRO A 79 2.81 2.76 -17.28
CA PRO A 79 2.34 1.89 -16.21
C PRO A 79 3.29 1.76 -14.99
N ASP A 80 4.48 2.35 -15.02
CA ASP A 80 5.52 2.28 -13.98
C ASP A 80 6.43 3.53 -14.06
N ASP A 81 5.96 4.67 -13.57
CA ASP A 81 6.55 6.01 -13.79
C ASP A 81 8.02 6.11 -13.35
N ASP A 82 8.48 5.29 -12.39
CA ASP A 82 9.86 5.33 -11.88
C ASP A 82 10.69 4.08 -12.19
N ASN A 83 10.07 3.08 -12.82
CA ASN A 83 10.67 1.84 -13.33
C ASN A 83 11.43 1.05 -12.26
N ASP A 84 10.92 1.08 -11.03
CA ASP A 84 11.44 0.26 -9.94
C ASP A 84 10.96 -1.21 -10.02
N GLY A 85 9.97 -1.45 -10.89
CA GLY A 85 9.36 -2.75 -11.16
C GLY A 85 8.04 -3.00 -10.42
N ILE A 86 7.51 -1.99 -9.72
CA ILE A 86 6.19 -1.95 -9.11
C ILE A 86 5.28 -1.09 -10.01
N PRO A 87 4.19 -1.64 -10.58
CA PRO A 87 3.29 -0.84 -11.39
C PRO A 87 2.64 0.29 -10.60
N ASP A 88 2.33 1.43 -11.23
CA ASP A 88 1.85 2.63 -10.53
C ASP A 88 0.67 2.36 -9.60
N ASP A 89 -0.33 1.61 -10.07
CA ASP A 89 -1.53 1.24 -9.30
C ASP A 89 -1.21 0.48 -7.98
N CYS A 90 0.01 -0.03 -7.85
CA CYS A 90 0.54 -0.77 -6.71
C CYS A 90 1.73 -0.10 -6.04
N ASP A 91 2.17 1.07 -6.51
CA ASP A 91 3.33 1.78 -5.98
C ASP A 91 2.93 2.84 -4.94
N ILE A 92 3.60 2.81 -3.80
CA ILE A 92 3.40 3.78 -2.72
C ILE A 92 3.89 5.20 -3.09
N ASP A 93 4.90 5.34 -3.95
CA ASP A 93 5.45 6.62 -4.34
C ASP A 93 4.55 7.32 -5.38
N ASN A 94 3.76 6.57 -6.15
CA ASN A 94 2.83 7.09 -7.17
C ASN A 94 1.43 7.40 -6.61
N VAL A 95 0.73 6.39 -6.07
CA VAL A 95 -0.66 6.56 -5.57
C VAL A 95 -0.71 6.82 -4.06
N GLY A 96 0.30 6.34 -3.33
CA GLY A 96 0.30 6.29 -1.88
C GLY A 96 -0.73 5.31 -1.32
N GLY A 97 -0.65 5.06 -0.01
CA GLY A 97 -1.58 4.17 0.66
C GLY A 97 -0.96 3.49 1.88
N PRO A 98 -1.67 2.53 2.46
CA PRO A 98 -1.12 1.62 3.46
C PRO A 98 -0.05 0.72 2.85
N ASP A 99 1.12 0.68 3.49
CA ASP A 99 2.21 -0.27 3.29
C ASP A 99 2.77 -0.56 4.67
N CYS A 100 2.34 -1.68 5.26
CA CYS A 100 2.68 -1.98 6.64
C CYS A 100 4.01 -2.75 6.76
N ASN A 101 4.44 -3.47 5.71
CA ASN A 101 5.72 -4.18 5.69
C ASN A 101 6.89 -3.29 5.20
N GLY A 102 6.60 -2.12 4.63
CA GLY A 102 7.55 -1.10 4.19
C GLY A 102 8.33 -1.51 2.94
N ASN A 103 7.73 -2.32 2.07
CA ASN A 103 8.38 -2.87 0.88
C ASN A 103 8.20 -2.01 -0.38
N GLY A 104 7.37 -0.95 -0.34
CA GLY A 104 7.05 -0.08 -1.48
C GLY A 104 5.78 -0.47 -2.23
N VAL A 105 5.26 -1.67 -2.03
CA VAL A 105 4.01 -2.18 -2.61
C VAL A 105 2.86 -1.90 -1.65
N LEU A 106 1.72 -1.43 -2.18
CA LEU A 106 0.52 -1.23 -1.37
C LEU A 106 0.01 -2.54 -0.76
N ASP A 107 -0.47 -2.49 0.49
CA ASP A 107 -1.01 -3.63 1.24
C ASP A 107 -2.04 -4.45 0.42
N GLN A 108 -2.92 -3.77 -0.31
CA GLN A 108 -3.93 -4.42 -1.16
C GLN A 108 -3.29 -5.20 -2.32
N CYS A 109 -2.22 -4.67 -2.91
CA CYS A 109 -1.50 -5.34 -3.98
C CYS A 109 -0.71 -6.54 -3.46
N ASP A 110 -0.19 -6.46 -2.24
CA ASP A 110 0.43 -7.60 -1.56
C ASP A 110 -0.57 -8.74 -1.30
N ILE A 111 -1.79 -8.41 -0.86
CA ILE A 111 -2.88 -9.39 -0.70
C ILE A 111 -3.28 -9.99 -2.05
N ASP A 112 -3.46 -9.16 -3.08
CA ASP A 112 -3.89 -9.62 -4.42
C ASP A 112 -2.83 -10.51 -5.09
N ALA A 113 -1.55 -10.22 -4.85
CA ALA A 113 -0.43 -11.04 -5.29
C ALA A 113 -0.25 -12.33 -4.46
N GLY A 114 -0.86 -12.39 -3.27
CA GLY A 114 -0.70 -13.47 -2.30
C GLY A 114 0.70 -13.51 -1.67
N THR A 115 1.40 -12.38 -1.66
CA THR A 115 2.65 -12.18 -0.91
C THR A 115 2.37 -11.99 0.58
N GLU A 116 1.17 -11.51 0.91
CA GLU A 116 0.63 -11.41 2.27
C GLU A 116 -0.71 -12.14 2.40
N THR A 117 -1.11 -12.46 3.64
CA THR A 117 -2.40 -13.11 3.95
C THR A 117 -3.39 -12.10 4.52
N ASP A 118 -4.66 -12.21 4.09
CA ASP A 118 -5.82 -11.52 4.67
C ASP A 118 -6.87 -12.60 5.00
N SER A 119 -6.77 -13.13 6.21
CA SER A 119 -7.55 -14.30 6.63
C SER A 119 -9.01 -13.98 6.91
N ASP A 120 -9.33 -12.74 7.29
CA ASP A 120 -10.68 -12.30 7.63
C ASP A 120 -11.41 -11.55 6.49
N GLY A 121 -10.68 -11.18 5.44
CA GLY A 121 -11.16 -10.57 4.21
C GLY A 121 -11.51 -9.08 4.36
N ASN A 122 -10.86 -8.36 5.27
CA ASN A 122 -11.17 -6.98 5.57
C ASN A 122 -10.33 -5.95 4.76
N GLY A 123 -9.37 -6.42 3.95
CA GLY A 123 -8.52 -5.59 3.11
C GLY A 123 -7.30 -5.01 3.82
N ILE A 124 -6.95 -5.54 4.99
CA ILE A 124 -5.72 -5.24 5.72
C ILE A 124 -4.95 -6.57 5.89
N PRO A 125 -3.65 -6.63 5.56
CA PRO A 125 -2.89 -7.85 5.74
C PRO A 125 -2.82 -8.27 7.22
N ASP A 126 -2.89 -9.57 7.51
CA ASP A 126 -2.89 -10.15 8.86
C ASP A 126 -1.70 -9.61 9.68
N ILE A 127 -0.54 -9.41 9.05
CA ILE A 127 0.68 -8.88 9.68
C ILE A 127 0.51 -7.44 10.20
N CYS A 128 -0.42 -6.67 9.62
CA CYS A 128 -0.74 -5.30 10.02
C CYS A 128 -1.84 -5.26 11.10
N GLU A 129 -2.53 -6.39 11.32
CA GLU A 129 -3.67 -6.50 12.23
C GLU A 129 -3.34 -7.19 13.56
N GLN A 130 -2.19 -7.86 13.62
CA GLN A 130 -1.76 -8.60 14.80
C GLN A 130 -1.69 -7.70 16.04
N PRO A 131 -2.56 -7.91 17.05
CA PRO A 131 -2.44 -7.31 18.35
C PRO A 131 -1.09 -7.70 18.92
N GLN A 132 -0.35 -6.71 19.41
CA GLN A 132 0.87 -7.03 20.13
C GLN A 132 0.52 -7.88 21.36
N PHE A 133 1.37 -8.86 21.67
CA PHE A 133 1.19 -9.72 22.84
C PHE A 133 2.51 -9.99 23.55
N VAL A 134 2.42 -10.69 24.67
CA VAL A 134 3.58 -11.24 25.38
C VAL A 134 3.44 -12.75 25.42
N ARG A 135 4.31 -13.46 24.71
CA ARG A 135 4.33 -14.92 24.65
C ARG A 135 4.42 -15.49 26.06
N GLY A 136 3.53 -16.44 26.34
CA GLY A 136 3.42 -17.10 27.63
C GLY A 136 2.56 -16.42 28.70
N ASP A 137 2.01 -15.22 28.45
CA ASP A 137 0.96 -14.60 29.29
C ASP A 137 -0.42 -15.12 28.85
N ALA A 138 -0.62 -16.41 29.07
CA ALA A 138 -1.78 -17.14 28.56
C ALA A 138 -3.10 -16.68 29.17
N ASN A 139 -3.07 -16.19 30.42
CA ASN A 139 -4.28 -15.69 31.08
C ASN A 139 -4.56 -14.20 30.76
N ALA A 140 -3.66 -13.54 30.01
CA ALA A 140 -3.71 -12.14 29.59
C ALA A 140 -3.84 -11.15 30.75
N ASP A 141 -3.15 -11.40 31.87
CA ASP A 141 -3.14 -10.52 33.05
C ASP A 141 -1.98 -9.50 33.08
N GLY A 142 -1.08 -9.59 32.11
CA GLY A 142 0.08 -8.71 31.94
C GLY A 142 1.36 -9.23 32.60
N SER A 143 1.34 -10.42 33.21
CA SER A 143 2.48 -11.02 33.89
C SER A 143 2.67 -12.49 33.49
N VAL A 144 3.84 -12.84 32.93
CA VAL A 144 4.21 -14.24 32.69
C VAL A 144 4.62 -14.92 34.01
N ASP A 145 3.71 -15.71 34.59
CA ASP A 145 3.92 -16.48 35.82
C ASP A 145 3.25 -17.88 35.85
N ILE A 146 3.17 -18.49 37.02
CA ILE A 146 2.64 -19.86 37.16
C ILE A 146 1.14 -19.95 36.85
N ALA A 147 0.41 -18.84 36.98
CA ALA A 147 -1.01 -18.75 36.67
C ALA A 147 -1.26 -19.02 35.19
N ASP A 148 -0.36 -18.62 34.30
CA ASP A 148 -0.45 -18.90 32.86
C ASP A 148 -0.31 -20.37 32.55
N THR A 149 0.64 -21.05 33.20
CA THR A 149 0.77 -22.51 33.07
C THR A 149 -0.53 -23.21 33.49
N VAL A 150 -1.14 -22.76 34.59
CA VAL A 150 -2.41 -23.31 35.07
C VAL A 150 -3.51 -23.05 34.05
N TYR A 151 -3.57 -21.84 33.47
CA TYR A 151 -4.55 -21.47 32.45
C TYR A 151 -4.47 -22.38 31.22
N ILE A 152 -3.28 -22.60 30.67
CA ILE A 152 -3.07 -23.49 29.52
C ILE A 152 -3.53 -24.93 29.83
N LEU A 153 -3.19 -25.44 31.02
CA LEU A 153 -3.60 -26.78 31.45
C LEU A 153 -5.11 -26.89 31.70
N GLU A 154 -5.74 -25.82 32.19
CA GLU A 154 -7.20 -25.75 32.36
C GLU A 154 -7.92 -25.77 31.01
N PHE A 155 -7.43 -25.00 30.03
CA PHE A 155 -7.92 -25.04 28.65
C PHE A 155 -7.85 -26.48 28.09
N MET A 156 -6.68 -27.12 28.16
CA MET A 156 -6.46 -28.44 27.55
C MET A 156 -7.25 -29.59 28.19
N PHE A 157 -7.33 -29.62 29.52
CA PHE A 157 -7.84 -30.81 30.23
C PHE A 157 -9.15 -30.59 30.98
N SER A 158 -9.49 -29.34 31.29
CA SER A 158 -10.66 -29.00 32.09
C SER A 158 -11.75 -28.26 31.30
N GLY A 159 -11.52 -27.98 30.01
CA GLY A 159 -12.43 -27.20 29.18
C GLY A 159 -12.49 -25.74 29.61
N GLY A 160 -11.35 -25.21 30.08
CA GLY A 160 -11.19 -23.79 30.36
C GLY A 160 -11.36 -22.92 29.10
N PRO A 161 -11.42 -21.59 29.27
CA PRO A 161 -11.49 -20.67 28.14
C PRO A 161 -10.24 -20.76 27.24
N ASP A 162 -10.43 -20.57 25.93
CA ASP A 162 -9.38 -20.63 24.90
C ASP A 162 -8.54 -19.33 24.81
N GLY A 163 -8.81 -18.34 25.67
CA GLY A 163 -8.28 -16.99 25.52
C GLY A 163 -8.81 -16.27 24.26
N THR A 164 -8.29 -15.07 24.00
CA THR A 164 -8.53 -14.31 22.76
C THR A 164 -7.26 -14.10 21.94
N CYS A 165 -6.14 -14.65 22.41
CA CYS A 165 -4.83 -14.57 21.78
C CYS A 165 -4.22 -15.95 21.86
N SER A 166 -4.25 -16.70 20.75
CA SER A 166 -3.80 -18.08 20.70
C SER A 166 -2.29 -18.21 20.86
N ASP A 167 -1.55 -17.19 20.42
CA ASP A 167 -0.08 -17.18 20.47
C ASP A 167 0.47 -17.01 21.89
N THR A 168 -0.34 -16.52 22.84
CA THR A 168 0.08 -16.53 24.25
C THR A 168 0.00 -17.92 24.87
N LEU A 169 -0.81 -18.82 24.30
CA LEU A 169 -0.96 -20.21 24.74
C LEU A 169 0.09 -21.12 24.09
N ASP A 170 0.61 -20.77 22.92
CA ASP A 170 1.75 -21.42 22.26
C ASP A 170 3.08 -20.82 22.78
N ALA A 171 3.50 -21.32 23.94
CA ALA A 171 4.65 -20.78 24.66
C ALA A 171 5.99 -21.22 24.06
N ASN A 172 6.01 -22.32 23.31
CA ASN A 172 7.23 -22.83 22.67
C ASN A 172 7.33 -22.45 21.19
N ASP A 173 6.31 -21.82 20.63
CA ASP A 173 6.25 -21.27 19.28
C ASP A 173 6.43 -22.37 18.22
N ASP A 174 5.74 -23.49 18.41
CA ASP A 174 5.78 -24.64 17.51
C ASP A 174 4.56 -24.77 16.58
N GLY A 175 3.64 -23.80 16.66
CA GLY A 175 2.40 -23.70 15.90
C GLY A 175 1.30 -24.62 16.40
N THR A 176 1.45 -25.19 17.60
CA THR A 176 0.46 -26.10 18.19
C THR A 176 0.25 -25.84 19.68
N ARG A 177 -1.01 -25.65 20.08
CA ARG A 177 -1.40 -25.50 21.50
C ARG A 177 -1.50 -26.88 22.16
N ASP A 178 -0.38 -27.39 22.68
CA ASP A 178 -0.28 -28.72 23.27
C ASP A 178 0.50 -28.78 24.61
N ILE A 179 0.68 -29.99 25.17
CA ILE A 179 1.30 -30.14 26.50
C ILE A 179 2.74 -29.61 26.59
N SER A 180 3.40 -29.40 25.46
CA SER A 180 4.75 -28.86 25.39
C SER A 180 4.80 -27.37 25.78
N ASP A 181 3.72 -26.62 25.62
CA ASP A 181 3.61 -25.21 26.01
C ASP A 181 3.71 -24.96 27.51
N PRO A 182 2.83 -25.53 28.36
CA PRO A 182 2.95 -25.34 29.80
C PRO A 182 4.25 -25.94 30.34
N ILE A 183 4.84 -26.95 29.65
CA ILE A 183 6.16 -27.48 30.01
C ILE A 183 7.24 -26.42 29.75
N GLN A 184 7.23 -25.78 28.58
CA GLN A 184 8.18 -24.73 28.22
C GLN A 184 8.07 -23.54 29.18
N LEU A 185 6.85 -23.12 29.52
CA LEU A 185 6.61 -22.06 30.49
C LEU A 185 7.15 -22.42 31.88
N LEU A 186 6.89 -23.65 32.35
CA LEU A 186 7.43 -24.12 33.63
C LEU A 186 8.95 -24.16 33.64
N ILE A 187 9.59 -24.60 32.55
CA ILE A 187 11.05 -24.63 32.42
C ILE A 187 11.63 -23.21 32.61
N LEU A 188 11.00 -22.19 32.01
CA LEU A 188 11.37 -20.80 32.22
C LEU A 188 11.18 -20.38 33.69
N LEU A 189 9.99 -20.58 34.25
CA LEU A 189 9.60 -20.06 35.56
C LEU A 189 10.38 -20.68 36.73
N ILE A 190 10.82 -21.94 36.61
CA ILE A 190 11.67 -22.59 37.63
C ILE A 190 13.15 -22.23 37.48
N GLY A 191 13.51 -21.40 36.50
CA GLY A 191 14.89 -21.00 36.20
C GLY A 191 15.74 -22.11 35.56
N ALA A 192 15.10 -23.07 34.90
CA ALA A 192 15.78 -24.13 34.14
C ALA A 192 15.99 -23.76 32.64
N GLY A 193 15.21 -22.81 32.12
CA GLY A 193 15.37 -22.17 30.81
C GLY A 193 15.85 -20.73 30.93
N THR A 194 16.17 -20.10 29.79
CA THR A 194 16.70 -18.73 29.73
C THR A 194 15.72 -17.71 29.15
N GLU A 195 14.85 -18.12 28.23
CA GLU A 195 13.90 -17.24 27.52
C GLU A 195 12.80 -18.05 26.81
N LEU A 196 11.71 -17.37 26.45
CA LEU A 196 10.74 -17.85 25.46
C LEU A 196 11.07 -17.26 24.08
N PRO A 197 10.60 -17.88 22.99
CA PRO A 197 10.59 -17.23 21.68
C PRO A 197 9.91 -15.86 21.74
N PRO A 198 10.33 -14.87 20.93
CA PRO A 198 9.68 -13.58 20.90
C PRO A 198 8.20 -13.71 20.46
N PRO A 199 7.32 -12.76 20.83
CA PRO A 199 7.58 -11.57 21.66
C PRO A 199 7.59 -11.91 23.16
N TRP A 200 8.73 -11.75 23.84
CA TRP A 200 8.88 -12.06 25.27
C TRP A 200 9.43 -10.86 26.04
N THR A 201 8.94 -10.63 27.26
CA THR A 201 9.19 -9.46 28.16
C THR A 201 8.67 -8.10 27.71
N ASN A 202 8.41 -7.90 26.43
CA ASN A 202 7.76 -6.71 25.88
C ASN A 202 6.70 -7.13 24.87
N CYS A 203 5.68 -6.28 24.72
CA CYS A 203 4.70 -6.39 23.65
C CYS A 203 5.38 -6.42 22.28
N GLY A 204 4.95 -7.34 21.42
CA GLY A 204 5.35 -7.41 20.03
C GLY A 204 4.39 -8.28 19.22
N ILE A 205 4.57 -8.26 17.90
CA ILE A 205 3.87 -9.17 16.99
C ILE A 205 4.54 -10.55 17.00
N ASP A 206 3.83 -11.57 16.52
CA ASP A 206 4.41 -12.89 16.30
C ASP A 206 5.42 -12.85 15.13
N PRO A 207 6.73 -13.13 15.36
CA PRO A 207 7.72 -13.16 14.27
C PRO A 207 7.62 -14.41 13.39
N THR A 208 6.86 -15.42 13.81
CA THR A 208 6.82 -16.76 13.24
C THR A 208 5.40 -17.16 12.86
N ALA A 209 4.71 -16.23 12.19
CA ALA A 209 3.33 -16.38 11.76
C ALA A 209 2.97 -17.80 11.31
N ASP A 210 1.97 -18.38 11.96
CA ASP A 210 1.43 -19.69 11.66
C ASP A 210 -0.11 -19.67 11.61
N ALA A 211 -0.77 -20.79 11.92
CA ALA A 211 -2.23 -20.86 11.89
C ALA A 211 -2.89 -20.39 13.18
N LEU A 212 -2.10 -20.11 14.22
CA LEU A 212 -2.50 -19.45 15.44
C LEU A 212 -2.44 -17.93 15.24
N ASP A 213 -3.39 -17.25 15.86
CA ASP A 213 -3.53 -15.81 15.77
C ASP A 213 -3.76 -15.20 17.14
N CYS A 214 -3.48 -13.91 17.22
CA CYS A 214 -4.00 -13.06 18.28
C CYS A 214 -5.15 -12.21 17.75
N VAL A 215 -6.36 -12.45 18.24
CA VAL A 215 -7.54 -11.64 17.88
C VAL A 215 -7.65 -10.43 18.81
N ALA A 216 -7.29 -10.60 20.08
CA ALA A 216 -7.21 -9.51 21.05
C ALA A 216 -6.30 -9.84 22.22
N TYR A 217 -5.49 -8.86 22.63
CA TYR A 217 -4.65 -8.95 23.81
C TYR A 217 -4.62 -7.62 24.58
N ALA A 218 -5.42 -7.53 25.65
CA ALA A 218 -5.63 -6.28 26.39
C ALA A 218 -4.39 -5.70 27.10
N PRO A 219 -3.40 -6.49 27.55
CA PRO A 219 -2.22 -5.93 28.21
C PRO A 219 -1.28 -5.13 27.30
N CYS A 220 -1.42 -5.22 25.98
CA CYS A 220 -0.64 -4.42 25.02
C CYS A 220 -1.47 -3.27 24.40
N PRO A 221 -0.82 -2.16 24.02
CA PRO A 221 -1.47 -0.96 23.50
C PRO A 221 -2.01 -1.10 22.07
#